data_AF-A0A967LZX8-F1
#
_entry.id   AF-A0A967LZX8-F1
#
_cell.length_a   1.000
_cell.length_b   1.000
_cell.length_c   1.000
_cell.angle_alpha   90.00
_cell.angle_beta   90.00
_cell.angle_gamma   90.00
#
_symmetry.space_group_name_H-M   'P 1'
#
loop_
_entity.id
_entity.type
_entity.pdbx_description
1 polymer ?
#
loop_
_entity_poly.entity_id
_entity_poly.type
_entity_poly.pdbx_seq_one_letter_code
_entity_poly.pdbx_strand_id
1 'polypeptide(L)' 'EMATRRMLFSRFDIRLDGDELRATAWGEEVDIDRHQPTVEVKGATYTALEVRQLANGRWLAQ' A
#
# COMPACT_ATOMS: atom_id res chain seq x y z
N GLU A 1 -5.43 1.30 -9.89
CA GLU A 1 -6.19 0.07 -9.58
C GLU A 1 -7.29 0.30 -8.54
N MET A 2 -6.98 0.75 -7.31
CA MET A 2 -8.02 0.98 -6.29
C MET A 2 -9.12 1.95 -6.76
N ALA A 3 -8.77 3.17 -7.19
CA ALA A 3 -9.76 4.14 -7.69
C ALA A 3 -10.31 3.82 -9.10
N THR A 4 -9.52 3.12 -9.93
CA THR A 4 -9.85 2.87 -11.35
C THR A 4 -10.66 1.61 -11.58
N ARG A 5 -10.43 0.57 -10.78
CA ARG A 5 -11.09 -0.75 -10.86
C ARG A 5 -11.85 -1.13 -9.57
N ARG A 6 -11.96 -0.22 -8.60
CA ARG A 6 -12.68 -0.42 -7.33
C ARG A 6 -12.23 -1.70 -6.61
N MET A 7 -10.93 -1.84 -6.40
CA MET A 7 -10.33 -2.98 -5.71
C MET A 7 -9.76 -2.59 -4.34
N LEU A 8 -9.84 -3.50 -3.37
CA LEU A 8 -9.06 -3.46 -2.14
C LEU A 8 -7.97 -4.53 -2.20
N PHE A 9 -6.73 -4.15 -1.90
CA PHE A 9 -5.59 -5.06 -1.85
C PHE A 9 -5.21 -5.36 -0.41
N SER A 10 -4.93 -6.63 -0.10
CA SER A 10 -4.64 -7.10 1.26
C SER A 10 -3.36 -7.93 1.37
N ARG A 11 -2.77 -8.33 0.24
CA ARG A 11 -1.51 -9.08 0.19
C ARG A 11 -0.60 -8.52 -0.89
N PHE A 12 0.69 -8.51 -0.58
CA PHE A 12 1.74 -8.02 -1.45
C PHE A 12 2.93 -8.97 -1.43
N ASP A 13 3.56 -9.15 -2.58
CA ASP A 13 4.88 -9.76 -2.74
C ASP A 13 5.73 -8.73 -3.49
N ILE A 14 6.82 -8.32 -2.87
CA ILE A 14 7.60 -7.14 -3.26
C ILE A 14 9.05 -7.55 -3.39
N ARG A 15 9.67 -7.14 -4.50
CA ARG A 15 11.10 -7.22 -4.73
C ARG A 15 11.64 -5.84 -5.04
N LEU A 16 12.75 -5.51 -4.40
CA LEU A 16 13.49 -4.27 -4.61
C LEU A 16 14.86 -4.63 -5.19
N ASP A 17 15.23 -3.95 -6.27
CA ASP A 17 16.57 -4.01 -6.87
C ASP A 17 17.07 -2.58 -7.10
N GLY A 18 17.86 -2.08 -6.14
CA GLY A 18 18.18 -0.65 -6.07
C GLY A 18 16.91 0.21 -5.99
N ASP A 19 16.71 1.05 -7.00
CA ASP A 19 15.56 1.94 -7.12
C ASP A 19 14.39 1.31 -7.91
N GLU A 20 14.52 0.07 -8.38
CA GLU A 20 13.45 -0.64 -9.07
C GLU A 20 12.59 -1.44 -8.08
N LEU A 21 11.27 -1.23 -8.14
CA LEU A 21 10.29 -1.99 -7.38
C LEU A 21 9.44 -2.84 -8.32
N ARG A 22 9.45 -4.16 -8.10
CA ARG A 22 8.51 -5.09 -8.72
C ARG A 22 7.61 -5.67 -7.64
N ALA A 23 6.30 -5.64 -7.88
CA ALA A 23 5.35 -6.20 -6.92
C ALA A 23 4.17 -6.90 -7.59
N THR A 24 3.65 -7.91 -6.90
CA THR A 24 2.32 -8.44 -7.14
C THR A 24 1.43 -8.05 -5.97
N ALA A 25 0.25 -7.50 -6.26
CA ALA A 25 -0.77 -7.17 -5.28
C ALA A 25 -2.01 -8.04 -5.52
N TRP A 26 -2.51 -8.66 -4.46
CA TRP A 26 -3.74 -9.45 -4.50
C TRP A 26 -4.82 -8.78 -3.66
N GLY A 27 -6.05 -8.96 -4.12
CA GLY A 27 -7.19 -8.24 -3.58
C GLY A 27 -8.50 -8.73 -4.19
N GLU A 28 -9.56 -7.99 -3.91
CA GLU A 28 -10.91 -8.24 -4.36
C GLU A 28 -11.62 -6.91 -4.70
N GLU A 29 -12.74 -6.99 -5.41
CA GLU A 29 -13.58 -5.82 -5.61
C GLU A 29 -14.16 -5.32 -4.27
N VAL A 30 -14.38 -4.02 -4.17
CA VAL A 30 -14.96 -3.40 -2.97
C VAL A 30 -16.40 -3.89 -2.80
N ASP A 31 -16.68 -4.50 -1.65
CA ASP A 31 -18.00 -4.81 -1.12
C ASP A 31 -18.26 -3.86 0.06
N ILE A 32 -19.22 -2.95 -0.10
CA ILE A 32 -19.47 -1.89 0.90
C ILE A 32 -20.01 -2.46 2.21
N ASP A 33 -20.89 -3.47 2.14
CA ASP A 33 -21.54 -4.04 3.31
C ASP A 33 -20.51 -4.81 4.16
N ARG A 34 -19.60 -5.52 3.48
CA ARG A 34 -18.53 -6.29 4.14
C ARG A 34 -17.35 -5.43 4.56
N HIS A 35 -16.83 -4.57 3.68
CA HIS A 35 -15.57 -3.85 3.90
C HIS A 35 -15.74 -2.53 4.65
N GLN A 36 -16.94 -1.96 4.65
CA GLN A 36 -17.30 -0.71 5.32
C GLN A 36 -16.23 0.41 5.20
N PRO A 37 -15.78 0.79 3.99
CA PRO A 37 -14.71 1.77 3.84
C PRO A 37 -15.17 3.15 4.34
N THR A 38 -14.41 3.74 5.28
CA THR A 38 -14.83 4.99 5.93
C THR A 38 -14.58 6.23 5.06
N VAL A 39 -13.46 6.26 4.34
CA VAL A 39 -13.09 7.35 3.42
C VAL A 39 -12.29 6.79 2.25
N GLU A 40 -12.35 7.50 1.12
CA GLU A 40 -11.51 7.19 -0.04
C GLU A 40 -10.18 7.95 0.05
N VAL A 41 -9.06 7.24 -0.15
CA VAL A 41 -7.74 7.87 -0.30
C VAL A 41 -7.69 8.63 -1.62
N LYS A 42 -7.44 9.94 -1.55
CA LYS A 42 -7.39 10.82 -2.74
C LYS A 42 -6.00 10.94 -3.35
N GLY A 43 -4.95 10.70 -2.57
CA GLY A 43 -3.58 10.70 -3.05
C GLY A 43 -2.58 10.40 -1.93
N ALA A 44 -1.36 10.02 -2.31
CA ALA A 44 -0.20 9.96 -1.44
C ALA A 44 0.62 11.23 -1.63
N THR A 45 1.16 11.79 -0.54
CA THR A 45 1.96 13.03 -0.56
C THR A 45 3.29 12.83 0.18
N TYR A 46 4.19 13.80 0.06
CA TYR A 46 5.46 13.82 0.81
C TYR A 46 5.33 14.34 2.25
N THR A 47 4.12 14.67 2.69
CA THR A 47 3.88 15.15 4.05
C THR A 47 4.16 14.01 5.03
N ALA A 48 5.13 14.21 5.91
CA ALA A 48 5.59 13.22 6.90
C ALA A 48 6.16 11.92 6.32
N LEU A 49 6.54 11.90 5.03
CA LEU A 49 7.22 10.75 4.43
C LEU A 49 8.52 10.45 5.17
N GLU A 50 8.66 9.24 5.67
CA GLU A 50 9.87 8.78 6.35
C GLU A 50 10.13 7.31 6.02
N VAL A 51 11.36 7.00 5.61
CA VAL A 51 11.84 5.62 5.44
C VAL A 51 13.19 5.50 6.12
N ARG A 52 13.30 4.63 7.13
CA ARG A 52 14.57 4.41 7.84
C ARG A 52 14.69 3.01 8.42
N GLN A 53 15.93 2.59 8.64
CA GLN A 53 16.23 1.39 9.39
C GLN A 53 16.19 1.68 10.90
N LEU A 54 15.51 0.81 11.64
CA LEU A 54 15.47 0.83 13.10
C LEU A 54 16.70 0.13 13.68
N ALA A 55 16.99 0.38 14.96
CA ALA A 55 18.14 -0.21 15.65
C ALA A 55 18.15 -1.75 15.66
N ASN A 56 16.98 -2.39 15.49
CA ASN A 56 16.86 -3.85 15.42
C ASN A 56 16.97 -4.40 13.98
N GLY A 57 17.41 -3.59 13.01
CA GLY A 57 17.61 -3.99 11.62
C GLY A 57 16.35 -4.02 10.76
N ARG A 58 15.15 -3.85 11.35
CA ARG A 58 13.89 -3.73 10.58
C ARG A 58 13.75 -2.34 9.97
N TRP A 59 12.92 -2.24 8.94
CA TRP A 59 12.60 -0.96 8.30
C TRP A 59 11.27 -0.39 8.81
N LEU A 60 11.22 0.94 8.90
CA LEU A 60 10.00 1.73 9.12
C LEU A 60 9.74 2.55 7.86
N ALA A 61 8.48 2.61 7.44
CA ALA A 61 7.96 3.46 6.38
C ALA A 61 6.63 4.08 6.83
N GLN A 62 6.43 5.38 6.61
CA GLN A 62 5.18 6.11 6.87
C GLN A 62 4.94 7.18 5.80
#